data_AF-A0A942SPU5-F1
#
_entry.id   AF-A0A942SPU5-F1
#
_cell.length_a   1.000
_cell.length_b   1.000
_cell.length_c   1.000
_cell.angle_alpha   90.00
_cell.angle_beta   90.00
_cell.angle_gamma   90.00
#
_symmetry.space_group_name_H-M   'P 1'
#
loop_
_entity.id
_entity.type
_entity.pdbx_description
1 polymer ?
#
loop_
_entity_poly.entity_id
_entity_poly.type
_entity_poly.pdbx_seq_one_letter_code
_entity_poly.pdbx_strand_id
1 'polypeptide(L)'
;MRLVDELFEIYRDKLTGDEEDLDMIALAVVENNNRNELLNIVKEMTDYELHYFVSLYLTETLKEKFAQGTGDLDFLPHSKYLH
;
A
#
# COMPACT_ATOMS: atom_id res chain seq x y z
N MET A 1 -6.59 -13.49 -6.21
CA MET A 1 -5.50 -13.40 -7.22
C MET A 1 -4.69 -14.64 -7.00
N ARG A 2 -4.33 -15.37 -8.06
CA ARG A 2 -3.57 -16.61 -7.92
C ARG A 2 -2.30 -16.44 -7.06
N LEU A 3 -1.59 -15.31 -7.18
CA LEU A 3 -0.42 -15.01 -6.35
C LEU A 3 -0.75 -14.89 -4.84
N VAL A 4 -1.82 -14.17 -4.48
CA VAL A 4 -2.21 -14.01 -3.06
C VAL A 4 -2.63 -15.34 -2.48
N ASP A 5 -3.35 -16.15 -3.26
CA ASP A 5 -3.76 -17.49 -2.86
C ASP A 5 -2.54 -18.42 -2.70
N GLU A 6 -1.57 -18.36 -3.62
CA GLU A 6 -0.31 -19.12 -3.53
C GLU A 6 0.56 -18.70 -2.35
N LEU A 7 0.69 -17.40 -2.08
CA LEU A 7 1.39 -16.90 -0.90
C LEU A 7 0.69 -17.32 0.39
N PHE A 8 -0.63 -17.22 0.42
CA PHE A 8 -1.42 -17.69 1.56
C PHE A 8 -1.16 -19.18 1.80
N GLU A 9 -1.19 -20.03 0.78
CA GLU A 9 -0.94 -21.47 0.95
C GLU A 9 0.51 -21.80 1.36
N ILE A 10 1.51 -21.03 0.94
CA ILE A 10 2.92 -21.23 1.32
C ILE A 10 3.17 -20.83 2.78
N TYR A 11 2.49 -19.79 3.25
CA TYR A 11 2.78 -19.16 4.54
C TYR A 11 1.72 -19.45 5.62
N ARG A 12 0.54 -19.99 5.30
CA ARG A 12 -0.56 -20.27 6.25
C ARG A 12 -0.14 -21.07 7.49
N ASP A 13 0.81 -21.99 7.35
CA ASP A 13 1.28 -22.86 8.43
C ASP A 13 2.57 -22.34 9.10
N LYS A 14 3.12 -21.23 8.59
CA LYS A 14 4.36 -20.59 9.07
C LYS A 14 4.12 -19.24 9.72
N LEU A 15 2.98 -18.61 9.42
CA LEU A 15 2.52 -17.38 10.04
C LEU A 15 2.04 -17.68 11.44
N THR A 16 2.59 -16.97 12.43
CA THR A 16 1.95 -16.93 13.76
C THR A 16 0.65 -16.13 13.73
N GLY A 17 0.40 -15.43 12.63
CA GLY A 17 -0.79 -14.63 12.36
C GLY A 17 -0.64 -13.16 12.75
N ASP A 18 0.56 -12.73 13.15
CA ASP A 18 0.82 -11.33 13.50
C ASP A 18 0.99 -10.47 12.25
N GLU A 19 0.54 -9.21 12.30
CA GLU A 19 0.55 -8.30 11.15
C GLU A 19 1.98 -8.08 10.61
N GLU A 20 3.00 -8.13 11.48
CA GLU A 20 4.41 -8.01 11.10
C GLU A 20 4.88 -9.13 10.16
N ASP A 21 4.39 -10.36 10.32
CA ASP A 21 4.78 -11.48 9.47
C ASP A 21 4.25 -11.30 8.03
N LEU A 22 3.06 -10.71 7.89
CA LEU A 22 2.41 -10.44 6.60
C LEU A 22 3.11 -9.32 5.84
N ASP A 23 3.49 -8.25 6.55
CA ASP A 23 4.26 -7.14 5.97
C ASP A 23 5.63 -7.61 5.46
N MET A 24 6.30 -8.48 6.22
CA MET A 24 7.58 -9.07 5.80
C MET A 24 7.43 -9.91 4.52
N ILE A 25 6.36 -10.69 4.39
CA ILE A 25 6.11 -11.49 3.18
C ILE A 25 5.82 -10.58 1.99
N ALA A 26 4.96 -9.57 2.17
CA ALA A 26 4.65 -8.62 1.11
C ALA A 26 5.91 -7.89 0.63
N LEU A 27 6.76 -7.44 1.56
CA LEU A 27 8.04 -6.82 1.25
C LEU A 27 8.97 -7.78 0.50
N ALA A 28 9.13 -9.01 0.98
CA ALA A 28 9.97 -10.01 0.33
C ALA A 28 9.51 -10.31 -1.11
N VAL A 29 8.20 -10.34 -1.37
CA VAL A 29 7.68 -10.49 -2.74
C VAL A 29 8.09 -9.30 -3.59
N VAL A 30 7.96 -8.06 -3.12
CA VAL A 30 8.34 -6.89 -3.90
C VAL A 30 9.85 -6.85 -4.15
N GLU A 31 10.68 -7.13 -3.13
CA GLU A 31 12.14 -7.08 -3.23
C GLU A 31 12.72 -8.17 -4.13
N ASN A 32 12.13 -9.37 -4.13
CA ASN A 32 12.61 -10.49 -4.94
C ASN A 32 12.15 -10.43 -6.40
N ASN A 33 11.26 -9.51 -6.76
CA ASN A 33 10.75 -9.38 -8.12
C ASN A 33 11.27 -8.10 -8.79
N ASN A 34 11.74 -8.23 -10.02
CA ASN A 34 12.05 -7.09 -10.85
C ASN A 34 10.77 -6.44 -11.42
N ARG A 35 10.91 -5.27 -12.03
CA ARG A 35 9.78 -4.50 -12.59
C ARG A 35 8.89 -5.32 -13.54
N ASN A 36 9.48 -6.18 -14.38
CA ASN A 36 8.69 -6.94 -15.35
C ASN A 36 7.89 -8.04 -14.68
N GLU A 37 8.45 -8.68 -13.65
CA GLU A 37 7.76 -9.68 -12.85
C GLU A 37 6.59 -9.06 -12.07
N LEU A 38 6.81 -7.90 -11.44
CA LEU A 38 5.74 -7.13 -10.78
C LEU A 38 4.61 -6.74 -11.76
N LEU A 39 4.97 -6.34 -12.99
CA LEU A 39 3.96 -6.05 -14.01
C LEU A 39 3.21 -7.30 -14.47
N ASN A 40 3.84 -8.47 -14.48
CA ASN A 40 3.15 -9.71 -14.80
C ASN A 40 2.14 -10.08 -13.71
N ILE A 41 2.48 -9.86 -12.43
CA ILE A 41 1.55 -10.02 -11.30
C ILE A 41 0.31 -9.14 -11.51
N VAL A 42 0.50 -7.86 -11.88
CA VAL A 42 -0.62 -6.94 -12.14
C VAL A 42 -1.45 -7.36 -13.35
N LYS A 43 -0.82 -7.89 -14.41
CA LYS A 43 -1.54 -8.38 -15.61
C LYS A 43 -2.43 -9.59 -15.34
N GLU A 44 -2.11 -10.37 -14.31
CA GLU A 44 -2.88 -11.55 -13.92
C GLU A 44 -4.06 -11.22 -12.99
N MET A 45 -4.17 -9.96 -12.54
CA MET A 45 -5.31 -9.48 -11.77
C MET A 45 -6.60 -9.54 -12.60
N THR A 46 -7.69 -9.93 -11.97
CA THR A 46 -9.03 -9.68 -12.49
C THR A 46 -9.34 -8.18 -12.49
N ASP A 47 -10.34 -7.74 -13.27
CA ASP A 47 -10.76 -6.32 -13.30
C ASP A 47 -11.09 -5.78 -11.90
N TYR A 48 -11.72 -6.61 -11.05
CA TYR A 48 -12.04 -6.26 -9.68
C TYR A 48 -10.76 -5.99 -8.84
N GLU A 49 -9.78 -6.89 -8.93
CA GLU A 49 -8.53 -6.79 -8.19
C GLU A 49 -7.68 -5.61 -8.69
N LEU A 50 -7.65 -5.38 -10.00
CA LEU A 50 -6.98 -4.24 -10.59
C LEU A 50 -7.62 -2.92 -10.13
N HIS A 51 -8.96 -2.84 -10.14
CA HIS A 51 -9.67 -1.67 -9.63
C HIS A 51 -9.36 -1.42 -8.15
N TYR A 52 -9.40 -2.47 -7.33
CA TYR A 52 -9.04 -2.38 -5.93
C TYR A 52 -7.60 -1.90 -5.73
N PHE A 53 -6.63 -2.54 -6.39
CA PHE A 53 -5.21 -2.18 -6.33
C PHE A 53 -4.95 -0.71 -6.69
N VAL A 54 -5.52 -0.24 -7.81
CA VAL A 54 -5.37 1.15 -8.24
C VAL A 54 -6.05 2.11 -7.26
N SER A 55 -7.25 1.78 -6.78
CA SER A 55 -7.96 2.62 -5.80
C SER A 55 -7.20 2.76 -4.48
N LEU A 56 -6.58 1.68 -4.00
CA LEU A 56 -5.78 1.67 -2.78
C LEU A 56 -4.54 2.56 -2.96
N TYR A 57 -3.78 2.36 -4.04
CA TYR A 57 -2.61 3.18 -4.34
C TYR A 57 -2.94 4.68 -4.41
N LEU A 58 -4.01 5.03 -5.12
CA LEU A 58 -4.47 6.42 -5.22
C LEU A 58 -4.88 6.97 -3.86
N THR A 59 -5.63 6.20 -3.07
CA THR A 59 -6.12 6.64 -1.76
C THR A 59 -4.97 6.89 -0.79
N GLU A 60 -4.02 5.97 -0.66
CA GLU A 60 -2.89 6.12 0.26
C GLU A 60 -1.97 7.27 -0.18
N THR A 61 -1.67 7.38 -1.48
CA THR A 61 -0.85 8.49 -2.00
C THR A 61 -1.54 9.85 -1.80
N LEU A 62 -2.86 9.91 -1.94
CA LEU A 62 -3.61 11.14 -1.68
C LEU A 62 -3.60 11.49 -0.20
N LYS A 63 -3.81 10.52 0.71
CA LYS A 63 -3.74 10.75 2.16
C LYS A 63 -2.37 11.33 2.55
N GLU A 64 -1.28 10.77 2.05
CA GLU A 64 0.07 11.32 2.30
C GLU A 64 0.21 12.75 1.80
N LYS A 65 -0.23 13.03 0.57
CA LYS A 65 -0.19 14.38 0.00
C LYS A 65 -1.01 15.38 0.80
N PHE A 66 -2.20 14.98 1.26
CA PHE A 66 -3.02 15.84 2.10
C PHE A 66 -2.38 16.04 3.47
N ALA A 67 -1.83 15.01 4.11
CA ALA A 67 -1.12 15.12 5.38
C ALA A 67 0.08 16.08 5.29
N GLN A 68 0.87 15.99 4.21
CA GLN A 68 1.97 16.90 3.92
C GLN A 68 1.48 18.33 3.67
N GLY A 69 0.38 18.50 2.90
CA GLY A 69 -0.21 19.81 2.62
C GLY A 69 -0.89 20.48 3.83
N THR A 70 -1.37 19.70 4.81
CA THR A 70 -1.88 20.21 6.09
C THR A 70 -0.76 20.49 7.10
N GLY A 71 0.41 19.84 6.99
CA GLY A 71 1.56 20.09 7.86
C GLY A 71 2.16 21.50 7.71
N ASP A 72 1.98 22.15 6.57
CA ASP A 72 2.38 23.55 6.35
C ASP A 72 1.36 24.57 6.90
N LEU A 73 0.12 24.16 7.21
CA LEU A 73 -0.92 25.06 7.73
C LEU A 73 -0.84 25.23 9.26
N ASP A 74 -0.14 24.36 9.98
CA ASP A 74 0.08 24.48 11.43
C ASP A 74 1.18 25.49 11.80
N PHE A 75 1.93 26.01 10.81
CA PHE A 75 2.95 27.06 11.00
C PHE A 75 2.46 28.49 10.69
N LEU A 76 1.17 28.71 10.48
CA LEU A 76 0.64 30.07 10.43
C LEU A 76 0.59 30.66 11.85
N PRO A 77 1.39 31.69 12.19
CA PRO A 77 1.25 32.36 13.47
C PRO A 77 -0.16 32.94 13.50
N HIS A 78 -0.92 32.61 14.55
CA HIS A 78 -2.24 33.18 14.80
C HIS A 78 -2.18 34.69 14.59
N SER A 79 -2.74 35.15 13.47
CA SER A 79 -2.78 36.57 13.14
C SER A 79 -3.60 37.26 14.21
N LYS A 80 -2.91 38.04 15.04
CA LYS A 80 -3.40 38.74 16.22
C LYS A 80 -4.25 39.98 15.88
N TYR A 81 -4.85 40.03 14.68
CA TYR A 81 -5.55 41.20 14.18
C TYR A 81 -6.86 40.79 13.50
N LEU A 82 -7.87 40.52 14.33
CA LEU A 82 -9.27 40.77 14.00
C LEU A 82 -9.85 41.60 15.15
N HIS A 83 -9.86 42.92 14.93
CA HIS A 83 -10.80 43.87 15.51
C HIS A 83 -11.69 44.37 14.38
#